data_AF-A0A1V9K9G3-F1
#
_entry.id   AF-A0A1V9K9G3-F1
#
_cell.length_a   1.000
_cell.length_b   1.000
_cell.length_c   1.000
_cell.angle_alpha   90.00
_cell.angle_beta   90.00
_cell.angle_gamma   90.00
#
_symmetry.space_group_name_H-M   'P 1'
#
loop_
_entity.id
_entity.type
_entity.pdbx_description
1 polymer ?
#
loop_
_entity_poly.entity_id
_entity_poly.type
_entity_poly.pdbx_seq_one_letter_code
_entity_poly.pdbx_strand_id
1 'polypeptide(L)'
;MNYPTPADVTRTAKALATRHPDKCRLTTIGHSRRGTPLRMLSVGRGPRHALVVAGAHPNEYVGGGTLLALAHRALAGEHPGTVWHLVLCLDPDGARLNEGGHHAATLLDQYRHFFRPAPDEQPEWAPALPRPRYLPESRALLDVIRRIRPYVQITLHSTDIGGTFAQLTRDVPGLDRTLTTSAERLGIPVENAPLDALHWPATAPGVFVLPPPGAPERPTAFPENAHHSTWLAPHAYGGVTAVIEVPVWAAPRFADLTPDPAPEQRLRHWAERLRAHTHTTRTHYERARPHLPPPGPDPAYSIRRAITETLRVCGALADSWDPAHPTYTPLPDLTRARTASIEGFARRTPLRAAAMLLRLLDEHAPTPATAPQRTELEALITRWCAAYSASFTATWVPVDRQIEHQVNVTTAAVEAAEGHLAPS
;
A
#
# COMPACT_ATOMS: atom_id res chain seq x y z
N MET A 1 10.25 -17.79 -5.66
CA MET A 1 9.03 -18.01 -4.84
C MET A 1 7.94 -17.09 -5.39
N ASN A 2 6.70 -17.57 -5.58
CA ASN A 2 5.58 -16.71 -5.98
C ASN A 2 4.88 -16.14 -4.74
N TYR A 3 4.12 -15.04 -4.89
CA TYR A 3 3.30 -14.54 -3.79
C TYR A 3 2.15 -15.50 -3.49
N PRO A 4 1.91 -15.89 -2.22
CA PRO A 4 0.75 -16.70 -1.89
C PRO A 4 -0.53 -15.90 -2.12
N THR A 5 -1.55 -16.52 -2.72
CA THR A 5 -2.87 -15.88 -2.86
C THR A 5 -3.57 -15.80 -1.50
N PRO A 6 -4.59 -14.93 -1.32
CA PRO A 6 -5.41 -14.93 -0.10
C PRO A 6 -6.03 -16.30 0.22
N ALA A 7 -6.33 -17.11 -0.81
CA ALA A 7 -6.82 -18.47 -0.67
C ALA A 7 -5.73 -19.41 -0.11
N ASP A 8 -4.50 -19.30 -0.60
CA ASP A 8 -3.35 -20.06 -0.08
C ASP A 8 -3.03 -19.71 1.37
N VAL A 9 -3.02 -18.41 1.70
CA VAL A 9 -2.80 -17.93 3.08
C VAL A 9 -3.88 -18.49 4.01
N THR A 10 -5.14 -18.43 3.59
CA THR A 10 -6.27 -18.99 4.34
C THR A 10 -6.15 -20.50 4.54
N ARG A 11 -5.78 -21.25 3.49
CA ARG A 11 -5.60 -22.70 3.53
C ARG A 11 -4.48 -23.08 4.50
N THR A 12 -3.34 -22.38 4.44
CA THR A 12 -2.21 -22.61 5.36
C THR A 12 -2.59 -22.27 6.80
N ALA A 13 -3.27 -21.15 7.04
CA ALA A 13 -3.73 -20.76 8.37
C ALA A 13 -4.70 -21.80 8.99
N LYS A 14 -5.62 -22.36 8.19
CA LYS A 14 -6.48 -23.47 8.62
C LYS A 14 -5.65 -24.68 9.04
N ALA A 15 -4.68 -25.07 8.21
CA ALA A 15 -3.81 -26.20 8.51
C ALA A 15 -2.98 -25.99 9.79
N LEU A 16 -2.51 -24.76 10.05
CA LEU A 16 -1.80 -24.41 11.29
C LEU A 16 -2.74 -24.52 12.51
N ALA A 17 -3.96 -24.00 12.41
CA ALA A 17 -4.95 -24.11 13.49
C ALA A 17 -5.36 -25.55 13.79
N THR A 18 -5.47 -26.41 12.78
CA THR A 18 -5.76 -27.84 12.96
C THR A 18 -4.58 -28.60 13.57
N ARG A 19 -3.33 -28.29 13.18
CA ARG A 19 -2.13 -28.98 13.68
C ARG A 19 -1.72 -28.55 15.08
N HIS A 20 -2.01 -27.30 15.46
CA HIS A 20 -1.63 -26.72 16.74
C HIS A 20 -2.84 -26.08 17.45
N PRO A 21 -3.91 -26.84 17.75
CA PRO A 21 -5.17 -26.29 18.26
C PRO A 21 -5.03 -25.62 19.64
N ASP A 22 -3.97 -25.95 20.37
CA ASP A 22 -3.61 -25.37 21.65
C ASP A 22 -2.92 -23.99 21.52
N LYS A 23 -2.27 -23.71 20.38
CA LYS A 23 -1.50 -22.47 20.15
C LYS A 23 -2.12 -21.56 19.08
N CYS A 24 -2.94 -22.10 18.19
CA CYS A 24 -3.50 -21.42 17.04
C CYS A 24 -5.03 -21.41 17.08
N ARG A 25 -5.64 -20.25 16.86
CA ARG A 25 -7.09 -20.10 16.71
C ARG A 25 -7.41 -19.29 15.45
N LEU A 26 -8.09 -19.93 14.49
CA LEU A 26 -8.60 -19.25 13.30
C LEU A 26 -10.05 -18.80 13.55
N THR A 27 -10.32 -17.51 13.38
CA THR A 27 -11.66 -16.93 13.59
C THR A 27 -12.10 -16.11 12.39
N THR A 28 -13.39 -16.15 12.04
CA THR A 28 -14.00 -15.16 11.16
C THR A 28 -14.29 -13.90 11.97
N ILE A 29 -13.75 -12.75 11.54
CA ILE A 29 -13.89 -11.46 12.23
C ILE A 29 -14.95 -10.56 11.60
N GLY A 30 -15.48 -10.94 10.44
CA GLY A 30 -16.48 -10.21 9.69
C GLY A 30 -16.62 -10.76 8.28
N HIS A 31 -17.33 -10.04 7.42
CA HIS A 31 -17.44 -10.33 6.00
C HIS A 31 -17.19 -9.04 5.21
N SER A 32 -16.60 -9.19 4.03
CA SER A 32 -16.42 -8.09 3.09
C SER A 32 -17.76 -7.57 2.55
N ARG A 33 -17.72 -6.48 1.77
CA ARG A 33 -18.90 -5.92 1.08
C ARG A 33 -19.64 -6.93 0.21
N ARG A 34 -18.93 -7.90 -0.37
CA ARG A 34 -19.49 -8.97 -1.20
C ARG A 34 -19.68 -10.29 -0.43
N GLY A 35 -19.62 -10.25 0.90
CA GLY A 35 -19.90 -11.41 1.75
C GLY A 35 -18.73 -12.40 1.88
N THR A 36 -17.51 -12.05 1.44
CA THR A 36 -16.34 -12.91 1.58
C THR A 36 -15.87 -12.90 3.05
N PRO A 37 -15.68 -14.07 3.72
CA PRO A 37 -15.26 -14.08 5.12
C PRO A 37 -13.89 -13.45 5.35
N LEU A 38 -13.83 -12.48 6.28
CA LEU A 38 -12.59 -11.91 6.78
C LEU A 38 -12.07 -12.81 7.91
N ARG A 39 -10.86 -13.33 7.77
CA ARG A 39 -10.28 -14.32 8.69
C ARG A 39 -9.07 -13.75 9.42
N MET A 40 -8.95 -14.14 10.69
CA MET A 40 -7.83 -13.81 11.55
C MET A 40 -7.28 -15.08 12.20
N LEU A 41 -5.97 -15.33 12.04
CA LEU A 41 -5.26 -16.38 12.75
C LEU A 41 -4.62 -15.77 14.00
N SER A 42 -4.98 -16.27 15.19
CA SER A 42 -4.32 -15.89 16.44
C SER A 42 -3.31 -16.97 16.81
N VAL A 43 -2.06 -16.60 17.11
CA VAL A 43 -0.96 -17.52 17.46
C VAL A 43 -0.30 -17.07 18.76
N GLY A 44 -0.05 -18.02 19.67
CA GLY A 44 0.63 -17.75 20.94
C GLY A 44 -0.34 -17.56 22.11
N ARG A 45 0.22 -17.25 23.28
CA ARG A 45 -0.51 -17.10 24.55
C ARG A 45 0.16 -16.02 25.39
N GLY A 46 -0.64 -15.20 26.07
CA GLY A 46 -0.16 -14.18 26.99
C GLY A 46 -1.09 -12.98 27.06
N PRO A 47 -0.76 -11.99 27.92
CA PRO A 47 -1.59 -10.81 28.13
C PRO A 47 -1.37 -9.71 27.07
N ARG A 48 -0.32 -9.82 26.25
CA ARG A 48 0.05 -8.80 25.25
C ARG A 48 -0.47 -9.18 23.88
N HIS A 49 -1.02 -8.21 23.17
CA HIS A 49 -1.67 -8.44 21.87
C HIS A 49 -1.01 -7.58 20.79
N ALA A 50 -0.41 -8.24 19.80
CA ALA A 50 0.08 -7.60 18.58
C ALA A 50 -0.90 -7.89 17.43
N LEU A 51 -1.32 -6.87 16.69
CA LEU A 51 -2.19 -7.01 15.52
C LEU A 51 -1.36 -6.81 14.26
N VAL A 52 -1.42 -7.75 13.31
CA VAL A 52 -0.78 -7.61 11.99
C VAL A 52 -1.84 -7.77 10.91
N VAL A 53 -1.93 -6.79 10.01
CA VAL A 53 -2.96 -6.68 8.98
C VAL A 53 -2.31 -6.77 7.61
N ALA A 54 -2.75 -7.70 6.76
CA ALA A 54 -2.33 -7.79 5.37
C ALA A 54 -3.49 -7.53 4.40
N GLY A 55 -3.16 -7.15 3.17
CA GLY A 55 -4.12 -7.04 2.08
C GLY A 55 -5.16 -5.94 2.31
N ALA A 56 -4.75 -4.83 2.94
CA ALA A 56 -5.54 -3.60 2.98
C ALA A 56 -5.67 -2.98 1.58
N HIS A 57 -4.64 -3.13 0.75
CA HIS A 57 -4.68 -2.81 -0.67
C HIS A 57 -4.53 -4.08 -1.51
N PRO A 58 -5.36 -4.26 -2.54
CA PRO A 58 -5.42 -5.53 -3.26
C PRO A 58 -4.28 -5.74 -4.26
N ASN A 59 -3.52 -4.70 -4.60
CA ASN A 59 -2.36 -4.77 -5.48
C ASN A 59 -1.02 -5.04 -4.73
N GLU A 60 -1.08 -5.32 -3.42
CA GLU A 60 0.09 -5.45 -2.55
C GLU A 60 0.19 -6.91 -2.03
N TYR A 61 1.01 -7.70 -2.70
CA TYR A 61 0.93 -9.18 -2.61
C TYR A 61 1.79 -9.80 -1.50
N VAL A 62 2.81 -9.09 -1.02
CA VAL A 62 3.82 -9.63 -0.09
C VAL A 62 3.26 -10.02 1.28
N GLY A 63 2.26 -9.27 1.77
CA GLY A 63 1.81 -9.37 3.16
C GLY A 63 1.33 -10.77 3.55
N GLY A 64 0.72 -11.51 2.63
CA GLY A 64 0.29 -12.89 2.88
C GLY A 64 1.44 -13.82 3.26
N GLY A 65 2.58 -13.72 2.57
CA GLY A 65 3.79 -14.50 2.89
C GLY A 65 4.40 -14.10 4.22
N THR A 66 4.45 -12.80 4.50
CA THR A 66 4.90 -12.23 5.77
C THR A 66 4.09 -12.76 6.96
N LEU A 67 2.75 -12.78 6.87
CA LEU A 67 1.90 -13.33 7.93
C LEU A 67 2.19 -14.81 8.20
N LEU A 68 2.40 -15.63 7.17
CA LEU A 68 2.70 -17.04 7.34
C LEU A 68 4.06 -17.25 8.01
N ALA A 69 5.08 -16.48 7.61
CA ALA A 69 6.39 -16.52 8.24
C ALA A 69 6.33 -16.10 9.73
N LEU A 70 5.59 -15.04 10.06
CA LEU A 70 5.35 -14.61 11.44
C LEU A 70 4.61 -15.68 12.25
N ALA A 71 3.59 -16.33 11.69
CA ALA A 71 2.87 -17.41 12.35
C ALA A 71 3.79 -18.58 12.71
N HIS A 72 4.72 -18.94 11.82
CA HIS A 72 5.71 -19.99 12.06
C HIS A 72 6.71 -19.60 13.16
N ARG A 73 7.21 -18.36 13.16
CA ARG A 73 8.09 -17.83 14.22
C ARG A 73 7.40 -17.83 15.59
N ALA A 74 6.17 -17.32 15.66
CA ALA A 74 5.38 -17.34 16.89
C ALA A 74 5.10 -18.76 17.40
N LEU A 75 4.86 -19.73 16.51
CA LEU A 75 4.69 -21.16 16.88
C LEU A 75 5.97 -21.80 17.42
N ALA A 76 7.14 -21.36 16.93
CA ALA A 76 8.44 -21.78 17.42
C ALA A 76 8.77 -21.21 18.81
N GLY A 77 7.92 -20.34 19.36
CA GLY A 77 8.08 -19.75 20.68
C GLY A 77 8.85 -18.43 20.69
N GLU A 78 9.08 -17.81 19.53
CA GLU A 78 9.57 -16.43 19.47
C GLU A 78 8.53 -15.48 20.08
N HIS A 79 8.98 -14.51 20.88
CA HIS A 79 8.14 -13.55 21.62
C HIS A 79 7.17 -14.18 22.64
N PRO A 80 7.68 -14.84 23.69
CA PRO A 80 6.83 -15.42 24.74
C PRO A 80 5.96 -14.35 25.40
N GLY A 81 4.72 -14.71 25.77
CA GLY A 81 3.78 -13.79 26.42
C GLY A 81 3.07 -12.81 25.49
N THR A 82 3.26 -12.91 24.17
CA THR A 82 2.56 -12.13 23.15
C THR A 82 1.67 -13.04 22.29
N VAL A 83 0.43 -12.60 22.05
CA VAL A 83 -0.49 -13.20 21.09
C VAL A 83 -0.44 -12.39 19.80
N TRP A 84 -0.09 -13.07 18.71
CA TRP A 84 -0.05 -12.51 17.36
C TRP A 84 -1.40 -12.70 16.69
N HIS A 85 -2.10 -11.61 16.41
CA HIS A 85 -3.38 -11.60 15.70
C HIS A 85 -3.14 -11.21 14.24
N LEU A 86 -3.26 -12.18 13.32
CA LEU A 86 -2.90 -12.03 11.91
C LEU A 86 -4.17 -11.96 11.05
N VAL A 87 -4.57 -10.76 10.62
CA VAL A 87 -5.69 -10.56 9.69
C VAL A 87 -5.23 -10.88 8.28
N LEU A 88 -5.73 -12.00 7.74
CA LEU A 88 -5.13 -12.67 6.58
C LEU A 88 -5.26 -11.89 5.26
N CYS A 89 -6.36 -11.14 5.12
CA CYS A 89 -6.64 -10.27 3.97
C CYS A 89 -7.80 -9.34 4.36
N LEU A 90 -7.57 -8.04 4.40
CA LEU A 90 -8.57 -7.06 4.81
C LEU A 90 -9.55 -6.69 3.68
N ASP A 91 -9.09 -6.64 2.41
CA ASP A 91 -9.91 -6.42 1.22
C ASP A 91 -9.89 -7.65 0.29
N PRO A 92 -10.55 -8.78 0.66
CA PRO A 92 -10.55 -9.98 -0.18
C PRO A 92 -11.33 -9.78 -1.49
N ASP A 93 -12.26 -8.82 -1.54
CA ASP A 93 -13.04 -8.53 -2.74
C ASP A 93 -12.19 -7.84 -3.79
N GLY A 94 -11.40 -6.83 -3.39
CA GLY A 94 -10.39 -6.24 -4.25
C GLY A 94 -9.27 -7.21 -4.60
N ALA A 95 -8.81 -8.03 -3.66
CA ALA A 95 -7.71 -8.97 -3.90
C ALA A 95 -8.05 -9.98 -5.00
N ARG A 96 -9.31 -10.42 -5.07
CA ARG A 96 -9.80 -11.27 -6.17
C ARG A 96 -9.73 -10.59 -7.54
N LEU A 97 -9.87 -9.26 -7.60
CA LEU A 97 -9.64 -8.53 -8.86
C LEU A 97 -8.16 -8.52 -9.24
N ASN A 98 -7.21 -8.64 -8.31
CA ASN A 98 -5.77 -8.65 -8.62
C ASN A 98 -5.12 -10.05 -8.68
N GLU A 99 -5.89 -11.13 -8.72
CA GLU A 99 -5.34 -12.49 -8.58
C GLU A 99 -4.23 -12.82 -9.62
N GLY A 100 -4.38 -12.35 -10.87
CA GLY A 100 -3.36 -12.51 -11.91
C GLY A 100 -2.01 -11.84 -11.59
N GLY A 101 -1.99 -10.81 -10.74
CA GLY A 101 -0.77 -10.10 -10.35
C GLY A 101 0.18 -10.91 -9.45
N HIS A 102 -0.32 -11.96 -8.77
CA HIS A 102 0.51 -12.82 -7.92
C HIS A 102 1.59 -13.61 -8.69
N HIS A 103 1.46 -13.69 -10.01
CA HIS A 103 2.38 -14.37 -10.92
C HIS A 103 3.12 -13.41 -11.87
N ALA A 104 3.02 -12.09 -11.65
CA ALA A 104 3.67 -11.11 -12.51
C ALA A 104 5.19 -11.29 -12.49
N ALA A 105 5.78 -11.45 -13.67
CA ALA A 105 7.23 -11.56 -13.86
C ALA A 105 7.87 -10.24 -14.30
N THR A 106 7.07 -9.33 -14.84
CA THR A 106 7.50 -8.00 -15.31
C THR A 106 6.59 -6.90 -14.79
N LEU A 107 7.07 -5.65 -14.84
CA LEU A 107 6.23 -4.49 -14.51
C LEU A 107 4.99 -4.44 -15.41
N LEU A 108 5.11 -4.80 -16.70
CA LEU A 108 3.98 -4.84 -17.60
C LEU A 108 2.94 -5.89 -17.15
N ASP A 109 3.38 -7.08 -16.76
CA ASP A 109 2.47 -8.14 -16.27
C ASP A 109 1.75 -7.72 -14.98
N GLN A 110 2.45 -7.01 -14.08
CA GLN A 110 1.84 -6.44 -12.89
C GLN A 110 0.73 -5.44 -13.25
N TYR A 111 1.00 -4.55 -14.21
CA TYR A 111 0.02 -3.55 -14.64
C TYR A 111 -1.14 -4.14 -15.44
N ARG A 112 -0.96 -5.24 -16.18
CA ARG A 112 -2.05 -5.93 -16.91
C ARG A 112 -3.20 -6.38 -16.00
N HIS A 113 -2.91 -6.77 -14.76
CA HIS A 113 -3.90 -7.23 -13.79
C HIS A 113 -4.25 -6.19 -12.72
N PHE A 114 -3.74 -4.96 -12.86
CA PHE A 114 -3.80 -3.97 -11.80
C PHE A 114 -5.22 -3.56 -11.45
N PHE A 115 -5.49 -3.51 -10.15
CA PHE A 115 -6.65 -2.84 -9.59
C PHE A 115 -6.27 -2.17 -8.26
N ARG A 116 -6.59 -0.89 -8.12
CA ARG A 116 -6.53 -0.17 -6.84
C ARG A 116 -7.89 0.50 -6.63
N PRO A 117 -8.63 0.21 -5.55
CA PRO A 117 -9.94 0.79 -5.35
C PRO A 117 -9.86 2.31 -5.13
N ALA A 118 -10.99 3.00 -5.35
CA ALA A 118 -11.12 4.40 -4.96
C ALA A 118 -10.82 4.58 -3.45
N PRO A 119 -10.41 5.78 -2.99
CA PRO A 119 -10.05 5.98 -1.59
C PRO A 119 -11.15 5.57 -0.59
N ASP A 120 -12.43 5.83 -0.92
CA ASP A 120 -13.59 5.46 -0.08
C ASP A 120 -13.94 3.97 -0.13
N GLU A 121 -13.20 3.19 -0.93
CA GLU A 121 -13.32 1.76 -1.09
C GLU A 121 -12.09 0.98 -0.55
N GLN A 122 -11.14 1.68 0.08
CA GLN A 122 -9.97 1.13 0.77
C GLN A 122 -10.27 1.04 2.29
N PRO A 123 -10.24 -0.16 2.91
CA PRO A 123 -10.74 -0.37 4.27
C PRO A 123 -10.06 0.45 5.39
N GLU A 124 -8.78 0.79 5.24
CA GLU A 124 -8.04 1.50 6.30
C GLU A 124 -8.28 3.01 6.33
N TRP A 125 -8.81 3.59 5.25
CA TRP A 125 -9.13 5.02 5.20
C TRP A 125 -10.47 5.39 5.83
N ALA A 126 -11.13 4.51 6.58
CA ALA A 126 -12.34 4.88 7.30
C ALA A 126 -12.01 5.36 8.73
N PRO A 127 -12.59 6.47 9.22
CA PRO A 127 -13.31 7.56 8.53
C PRO A 127 -12.43 8.75 8.07
N ALA A 128 -11.26 8.50 7.48
CA ALA A 128 -10.29 9.50 7.04
C ALA A 128 -10.79 10.48 5.96
N LEU A 129 -11.89 10.19 5.27
CA LEU A 129 -12.38 10.98 4.15
C LEU A 129 -13.47 12.00 4.57
N PRO A 130 -13.61 13.14 3.87
CA PRO A 130 -14.64 14.15 4.16
C PRO A 130 -16.07 13.61 4.12
N ARG A 131 -16.32 12.59 3.28
CA ARG A 131 -17.56 11.82 3.23
C ARG A 131 -17.22 10.36 3.51
N PRO A 132 -17.07 9.99 4.80
CA PRO A 132 -16.51 8.69 5.14
C PRO A 132 -17.50 7.56 4.85
N ARG A 133 -17.00 6.50 4.23
CA ARG A 133 -17.73 5.25 4.05
C ARG A 133 -17.14 4.19 4.97
N TYR A 134 -17.94 3.73 5.93
CA TYR A 134 -17.55 2.63 6.81
C TYR A 134 -17.87 1.30 6.14
N LEU A 135 -16.88 0.77 5.43
CA LEU A 135 -17.01 -0.55 4.81
C LEU A 135 -17.17 -1.63 5.91
N PRO A 136 -17.89 -2.73 5.65
CA PRO A 136 -17.89 -3.92 6.50
C PRO A 136 -16.48 -4.37 6.95
N GLU A 137 -15.50 -4.28 6.06
CA GLU A 137 -14.09 -4.56 6.29
C GLU A 137 -13.49 -3.61 7.33
N SER A 138 -13.72 -2.30 7.19
CA SER A 138 -13.30 -1.29 8.14
C SER A 138 -13.91 -1.53 9.53
N ARG A 139 -15.21 -1.85 9.57
CA ARG A 139 -15.92 -2.14 10.84
C ARG A 139 -15.34 -3.38 11.52
N ALA A 140 -15.09 -4.44 10.76
CA ALA A 140 -14.48 -5.66 11.28
C ALA A 140 -13.08 -5.40 11.88
N LEU A 141 -12.25 -4.58 11.22
CA LEU A 141 -10.94 -4.19 11.75
C LEU A 141 -11.08 -3.38 13.05
N LEU A 142 -11.92 -2.35 13.06
CA LEU A 142 -12.16 -1.52 14.25
C LEU A 142 -12.71 -2.34 15.43
N ASP A 143 -13.59 -3.31 15.17
CA ASP A 143 -14.12 -4.22 16.18
C ASP A 143 -13.05 -5.18 16.73
N VAL A 144 -12.12 -5.65 15.89
CA VAL A 144 -10.95 -6.41 16.35
C VAL A 144 -10.11 -5.54 17.27
N ILE A 145 -9.72 -4.33 16.85
CA ILE A 145 -8.88 -3.41 17.62
C ILE A 145 -9.53 -3.12 18.99
N ARG A 146 -10.83 -2.80 19.02
CA ARG A 146 -11.58 -2.56 20.26
C ARG A 146 -11.60 -3.77 21.19
N ARG A 147 -11.70 -4.98 20.64
CA ARG A 147 -11.78 -6.23 21.41
C ARG A 147 -10.43 -6.65 21.99
N ILE A 148 -9.36 -6.60 21.18
CA ILE A 148 -8.04 -7.11 21.59
C ILE A 148 -7.14 -6.03 22.19
N ARG A 149 -7.44 -4.75 21.97
CA ARG A 149 -6.70 -3.59 22.49
C ARG A 149 -5.20 -3.73 22.24
N PRO A 150 -4.78 -3.82 20.97
CA PRO A 150 -3.40 -4.15 20.66
C PRO A 150 -2.48 -3.02 21.10
N TYR A 151 -1.34 -3.37 21.68
CA TYR A 151 -0.30 -2.36 22.00
C TYR A 151 0.43 -1.90 20.73
N VAL A 152 0.42 -2.75 19.70
CA VAL A 152 0.95 -2.44 18.39
C VAL A 152 0.06 -3.03 17.31
N GLN A 153 -0.29 -2.21 16.33
CA GLN A 153 -0.79 -2.63 15.03
C GLN A 153 0.31 -2.47 14.00
N ILE A 154 0.53 -3.51 13.21
CA ILE A 154 1.38 -3.48 12.03
C ILE A 154 0.46 -3.64 10.83
N THR A 155 0.46 -2.68 9.90
CA THR A 155 -0.20 -2.87 8.61
C THR A 155 0.86 -3.05 7.52
N LEU A 156 0.72 -4.14 6.77
CA LEU A 156 1.70 -4.63 5.81
C LEU A 156 1.36 -4.09 4.43
N HIS A 157 2.28 -3.28 3.88
CA HIS A 157 2.13 -2.65 2.58
C HIS A 157 3.31 -2.94 1.65
N SER A 158 3.16 -2.55 0.40
CA SER A 158 4.26 -2.58 -0.57
C SER A 158 4.15 -1.46 -1.59
N THR A 159 5.30 -0.99 -2.05
CA THR A 159 5.39 -0.06 -3.17
C THR A 159 5.70 -0.80 -4.48
N ASP A 160 5.29 -0.22 -5.61
CA ASP A 160 5.62 -0.78 -6.94
C ASP A 160 7.15 -0.68 -7.18
N ILE A 161 7.62 0.49 -7.61
CA ILE A 161 9.03 0.84 -7.74
C ILE A 161 9.37 1.81 -6.61
N GLY A 162 10.42 1.53 -5.82
CA GLY A 162 10.77 2.36 -4.68
C GLY A 162 11.88 1.80 -3.81
N GLY A 163 11.88 2.25 -2.55
CA GLY A 163 12.62 1.65 -1.45
C GLY A 163 11.68 1.20 -0.33
N THR A 164 12.27 0.69 0.76
CA THR A 164 11.53 0.40 2.00
C THR A 164 11.50 1.63 2.90
N PHE A 165 10.40 1.79 3.62
CA PHE A 165 10.23 2.79 4.68
C PHE A 165 9.13 2.36 5.65
N ALA A 166 9.01 3.08 6.75
CA ALA A 166 7.95 2.92 7.74
C ALA A 166 7.28 4.25 8.05
N GLN A 167 5.94 4.24 8.12
CA GLN A 167 5.15 5.34 8.63
C GLN A 167 4.58 4.97 10.00
N LEU A 168 4.85 5.78 11.01
CA LEU A 168 4.49 5.50 12.39
C LEU A 168 3.50 6.54 12.89
N THR A 169 2.42 6.08 13.53
CA THR A 169 1.44 7.00 14.15
C THR A 169 1.92 7.62 15.46
N ARG A 170 3.01 7.08 16.02
CA ARG A 170 3.83 7.62 17.12
C ARG A 170 5.22 7.02 16.96
N ASP A 171 6.25 7.72 17.41
CA ASP A 171 7.62 7.21 17.34
C ASP A 171 7.76 5.82 18.00
N VAL A 172 8.57 4.96 17.39
CA VAL A 172 8.92 3.62 17.87
C VAL A 172 10.46 3.53 17.86
N PRO A 173 11.11 4.00 18.93
CA PRO A 173 12.57 4.08 19.03
C PRO A 173 13.28 2.76 18.69
N GLY A 174 14.30 2.85 17.83
CA GLY A 174 15.17 1.72 17.46
C GLY A 174 14.67 0.88 16.28
N LEU A 175 13.47 1.17 15.74
CA LEU A 175 12.96 0.49 14.54
C LEU A 175 13.85 0.73 13.31
N ASP A 176 14.37 1.95 13.18
CA ASP A 176 15.23 2.40 12.10
C ASP A 176 16.48 1.53 11.93
N ARG A 177 17.10 1.11 13.03
CA ARG A 177 18.30 0.25 12.99
C ARG A 177 18.01 -1.09 12.34
N THR A 178 16.90 -1.74 12.69
CA THR A 178 16.53 -3.02 12.08
C THR A 178 16.07 -2.84 10.63
N LEU A 179 15.32 -1.76 10.35
CA LEU A 179 14.92 -1.41 8.99
C LEU A 179 16.14 -1.26 8.08
N THR A 180 17.07 -0.38 8.44
CA THR A 180 18.29 -0.11 7.67
C THR A 180 19.19 -1.34 7.55
N THR A 181 19.47 -2.05 8.65
CA THR A 181 20.32 -3.26 8.64
C THR A 181 19.71 -4.39 7.79
N SER A 182 18.40 -4.61 7.91
CA SER A 182 17.73 -5.63 7.09
C SER A 182 17.68 -5.23 5.62
N ALA A 183 17.48 -3.95 5.32
CA ALA A 183 17.44 -3.44 3.96
C ALA A 183 18.81 -3.59 3.28
N GLU A 184 19.89 -3.19 3.95
CA GLU A 184 21.27 -3.35 3.49
C GLU A 184 21.60 -4.83 3.18
N ARG A 185 21.34 -5.74 4.13
CA ARG A 185 21.62 -7.17 3.98
C ARG A 185 20.90 -7.79 2.76
N LEU A 186 19.70 -7.30 2.45
CA LEU A 186 18.85 -7.86 1.41
C LEU A 186 18.97 -7.12 0.06
N GLY A 187 19.75 -6.04 0.02
CA GLY A 187 19.92 -5.20 -1.17
C GLY A 187 18.69 -4.35 -1.50
N ILE A 188 17.94 -3.93 -0.48
CA ILE A 188 16.75 -3.09 -0.62
C ILE A 188 17.15 -1.64 -0.28
N PRO A 189 16.92 -0.65 -1.17
CA PRO A 189 17.15 0.75 -0.85
C PRO A 189 16.21 1.23 0.25
N VAL A 190 16.70 2.09 1.15
CA VAL A 190 15.86 2.80 2.13
C VAL A 190 15.32 4.08 1.48
N GLU A 191 13.99 4.22 1.41
CA GLU A 191 13.35 5.39 0.81
C GLU A 191 13.25 6.53 1.82
N ASN A 192 13.96 7.63 1.57
CA ASN A 192 14.07 8.73 2.53
C ASN A 192 13.16 9.93 2.24
N ALA A 193 12.35 9.87 1.19
CA ALA A 193 11.44 10.95 0.81
C ALA A 193 10.16 10.45 0.13
N PRO A 194 9.45 9.45 0.69
CA PRO A 194 8.24 8.93 0.08
C PRO A 194 7.14 9.99 0.06
N LEU A 195 6.45 10.13 -1.07
CA LEU A 195 5.32 11.07 -1.16
C LEU A 195 4.18 10.69 -0.19
N ASP A 196 4.03 9.40 0.11
CA ASP A 196 3.04 8.88 1.07
C ASP A 196 3.26 9.42 2.50
N ALA A 197 4.48 9.89 2.79
CA ALA A 197 4.86 10.54 4.04
C ALA A 197 5.45 11.96 3.79
N LEU A 198 5.02 12.65 2.73
CA LEU A 198 5.65 13.88 2.24
C LEU A 198 5.87 14.94 3.34
N HIS A 199 4.89 15.10 4.23
CA HIS A 199 4.91 16.08 5.32
C HIS A 199 5.15 15.45 6.70
N TRP A 200 5.48 14.17 6.75
CA TRP A 200 5.75 13.49 8.01
C TRP A 200 7.23 13.70 8.37
N PRO A 201 7.56 14.22 9.57
CA PRO A 201 8.94 14.35 9.99
C PRO A 201 9.65 12.99 9.99
N ALA A 202 10.85 12.95 9.40
CA ALA A 202 11.73 11.80 9.51
C ALA A 202 12.41 11.80 10.88
N THR A 203 12.29 10.71 11.64
CA THR A 203 13.03 10.53 12.91
C THR A 203 14.35 9.80 12.70
N ALA A 204 14.47 9.04 11.61
CA ALA A 204 15.66 8.33 11.17
C ALA A 204 15.53 7.94 9.68
N PRO A 205 16.59 7.43 9.02
CA PRO A 205 16.51 6.98 7.64
C PRO A 205 15.36 5.97 7.42
N GLY A 206 14.46 6.32 6.49
CA GLY A 206 13.28 5.50 6.17
C GLY A 206 12.21 5.41 7.26
N VAL A 207 12.26 6.20 8.33
CA VAL A 207 11.25 6.19 9.40
C VAL A 207 10.61 7.57 9.54
N PHE A 208 9.30 7.62 9.33
CA PHE A 208 8.51 8.85 9.33
C PHE A 208 7.41 8.78 10.39
N VAL A 209 7.22 9.85 11.16
CA VAL A 209 6.20 9.88 12.23
C VAL A 209 5.07 10.84 11.85
N LEU A 210 3.83 10.44 12.09
CA LEU A 210 2.64 11.24 11.88
C LEU A 210 2.78 12.57 12.64
N PRO A 211 2.71 13.73 11.96
CA PRO A 211 2.81 15.02 12.63
C PRO A 211 1.60 15.26 13.55
N PRO A 212 1.62 16.24 14.48
CA PRO A 212 0.48 16.49 15.36
C PRO A 212 -0.78 16.93 14.58
N PRO A 213 -1.99 16.66 15.12
CA PRO A 213 -3.24 17.09 14.49
C PRO A 213 -3.24 18.58 14.13
N GLY A 214 -3.66 18.90 12.91
CA GLY A 214 -3.70 20.26 12.39
C GLY A 214 -2.45 20.68 11.59
N ALA A 215 -1.36 19.92 11.67
CA ALA A 215 -0.24 20.05 10.74
C ALA A 215 -0.57 19.38 9.38
N PRO A 216 -0.01 19.87 8.26
CA PRO A 216 -0.08 19.15 6.99
C PRO A 216 0.54 17.75 7.13
N GLU A 217 -0.17 16.71 6.70
CA GLU A 217 0.32 15.33 6.74
C GLU A 217 0.39 14.69 5.35
N ARG A 218 -0.40 15.17 4.38
CA ARG A 218 -0.43 14.72 2.98
C ARG A 218 -0.54 15.89 2.01
N PRO A 219 -0.19 15.67 0.73
CA PRO A 219 -0.57 16.59 -0.35
C PRO A 219 -2.07 16.93 -0.28
N THR A 220 -2.42 18.21 -0.42
CA THR A 220 -3.81 18.69 -0.40
C THR A 220 -4.71 18.06 -1.47
N ALA A 221 -4.10 17.49 -2.52
CA ALA A 221 -4.78 16.73 -3.55
C ALA A 221 -5.37 15.40 -3.06
N PHE A 222 -4.82 14.85 -1.97
CA PHE A 222 -5.32 13.62 -1.37
C PHE A 222 -6.45 13.93 -0.38
N PRO A 223 -7.62 13.28 -0.52
CA PRO A 223 -8.78 13.57 0.32
C PRO A 223 -8.68 12.98 1.73
N GLU A 224 -7.86 11.95 1.95
CA GLU A 224 -7.73 11.27 3.24
C GLU A 224 -6.90 12.05 4.26
N ASN A 225 -7.27 11.91 5.54
CA ASN A 225 -6.50 12.37 6.69
C ASN A 225 -6.16 11.20 7.62
N ALA A 226 -4.88 10.86 7.71
CA ALA A 226 -4.38 9.74 8.50
C ALA A 226 -4.77 9.83 9.98
N HIS A 227 -4.97 11.01 10.57
CA HIS A 227 -5.42 11.16 11.96
C HIS A 227 -6.79 10.56 12.24
N HIS A 228 -7.61 10.39 11.21
CA HIS A 228 -8.96 9.84 11.31
C HIS A 228 -9.05 8.44 10.69
N SER A 229 -7.93 7.82 10.27
CA SER A 229 -7.93 6.49 9.68
C SER A 229 -8.01 5.39 10.76
N THR A 230 -8.18 4.14 10.33
CA THR A 230 -8.12 2.99 11.26
C THR A 230 -6.77 2.88 11.95
N TRP A 231 -5.72 3.51 11.41
CA TRP A 231 -4.37 3.51 11.98
C TRP A 231 -4.30 4.19 13.35
N LEU A 232 -5.21 5.12 13.67
CA LEU A 232 -5.22 5.80 14.98
C LEU A 232 -6.05 5.05 16.02
N ALA A 233 -6.84 4.05 15.62
CA ALA A 233 -7.71 3.32 16.54
C ALA A 233 -6.98 2.65 17.72
N PRO A 234 -5.75 2.10 17.58
CA PRO A 234 -5.00 1.57 18.72
C PRO A 234 -4.65 2.60 19.80
N HIS A 235 -4.54 3.90 19.47
CA HIS A 235 -4.17 4.95 20.43
C HIS A 235 -5.18 5.09 21.57
N ALA A 236 -6.46 4.78 21.31
CA ALA A 236 -7.51 4.77 22.33
C ALA A 236 -7.24 3.75 23.47
N TYR A 237 -6.32 2.82 23.25
CA TYR A 237 -5.91 1.78 24.21
C TYR A 237 -4.43 1.88 24.56
N GLY A 238 -3.79 3.03 24.29
CA GLY A 238 -2.36 3.24 24.52
C GLY A 238 -1.43 2.63 23.46
N GLY A 239 -1.98 1.97 22.44
CA GLY A 239 -1.20 1.34 21.38
C GLY A 239 -0.75 2.30 20.27
N VAL A 240 0.09 1.78 19.37
CA VAL A 240 0.61 2.49 18.18
C VAL A 240 0.38 1.68 16.91
N THR A 241 0.34 2.34 15.76
CA THR A 241 0.38 1.69 14.44
C THR A 241 1.68 2.01 13.70
N ALA A 242 2.29 0.97 13.11
CA ALA A 242 3.35 1.06 12.12
C ALA A 242 2.88 0.52 10.76
N VAL A 243 3.05 1.31 9.72
CA VAL A 243 2.83 0.95 8.31
C VAL A 243 4.20 0.58 7.75
N ILE A 244 4.38 -0.66 7.29
CA ILE A 244 5.68 -1.15 6.80
C ILE A 244 5.62 -1.41 5.31
N GLU A 245 6.41 -0.64 4.56
CA GLU A 245 6.46 -0.65 3.10
C GLU A 245 7.70 -1.40 2.62
N VAL A 246 7.53 -2.32 1.68
CA VAL A 246 8.62 -3.03 1.00
C VAL A 246 8.42 -2.95 -0.52
N PRO A 247 9.45 -2.65 -1.32
CA PRO A 247 9.28 -2.49 -2.76
C PRO A 247 9.21 -3.85 -3.47
N VAL A 248 8.35 -3.93 -4.49
CA VAL A 248 8.38 -5.03 -5.47
C VAL A 248 9.61 -4.89 -6.38
N TRP A 249 9.88 -3.66 -6.82
CA TRP A 249 11.03 -3.30 -7.64
C TRP A 249 11.89 -2.27 -6.90
N ALA A 250 13.11 -2.66 -6.54
CA ALA A 250 14.07 -1.76 -5.91
C ALA A 250 14.62 -0.74 -6.90
N ALA A 251 14.78 0.50 -6.44
CA ALA A 251 15.38 1.58 -7.21
C ALA A 251 16.30 2.44 -6.31
N PRO A 252 17.64 2.42 -6.51
CA PRO A 252 18.59 3.12 -5.63
C PRO A 252 18.38 4.63 -5.53
N ARG A 253 17.78 5.27 -6.55
CA ARG A 253 17.50 6.72 -6.56
C ARG A 253 16.63 7.18 -5.39
N PHE A 254 15.81 6.31 -4.80
CA PHE A 254 14.97 6.63 -3.65
C PHE A 254 15.75 6.75 -2.32
N ALA A 255 16.99 6.25 -2.28
CA ALA A 255 17.90 6.41 -1.14
C ALA A 255 18.84 7.62 -1.28
N ASP A 256 18.88 8.27 -2.45
CA ASP A 256 19.85 9.32 -2.78
C ASP A 256 19.47 10.68 -2.16
N LEU A 257 20.08 10.97 -1.01
CA LEU A 257 19.89 12.22 -0.27
C LEU A 257 20.72 13.40 -0.81
N THR A 258 21.46 13.23 -1.91
CA THR A 258 22.22 14.36 -2.45
C THR A 258 21.27 15.48 -2.93
N PRO A 259 21.65 16.76 -2.72
CA PRO A 259 20.88 17.88 -3.23
C PRO A 259 20.66 17.76 -4.73
N ASP A 260 19.44 18.04 -5.15
CA ASP A 260 19.08 18.08 -6.54
C ASP A 260 19.65 19.37 -7.18
N PRO A 261 20.46 19.30 -8.26
CA PRO A 261 21.02 20.51 -8.87
C PRO A 261 20.01 21.40 -9.61
N ALA A 262 18.82 20.90 -9.93
CA ALA A 262 17.81 21.66 -10.69
C ALA A 262 16.38 21.23 -10.27
N PRO A 263 16.02 21.36 -8.98
CA PRO A 263 14.84 20.71 -8.46
C PRO A 263 13.57 21.33 -9.01
N GLU A 264 13.47 22.65 -9.06
CA GLU A 264 12.28 23.32 -9.61
C GLU A 264 12.03 22.96 -11.06
N GLN A 265 13.08 22.85 -11.88
CA GLN A 265 12.95 22.41 -13.27
C GLN A 265 12.40 20.98 -13.33
N ARG A 266 12.87 20.08 -12.44
CA ARG A 266 12.36 18.70 -12.36
C ARG A 266 10.93 18.65 -11.87
N LEU A 267 10.57 19.46 -10.87
CA LEU A 267 9.20 19.56 -10.38
C LEU A 267 8.24 20.01 -11.47
N ARG A 268 8.56 21.10 -12.19
CA ARG A 268 7.79 21.57 -13.35
C ARG A 268 7.65 20.49 -14.42
N HIS A 269 8.76 19.84 -14.78
CA HIS A 269 8.75 18.77 -15.77
C HIS A 269 7.80 17.62 -15.38
N TRP A 270 7.84 17.15 -14.13
CA TRP A 270 6.97 16.05 -13.70
C TRP A 270 5.52 16.48 -13.47
N ALA A 271 5.25 17.73 -13.12
CA ALA A 271 3.91 18.30 -13.14
C ALA A 271 3.32 18.31 -14.56
N GLU A 272 4.04 18.88 -15.54
CA GLU A 272 3.66 18.89 -16.95
C GLU A 272 3.44 17.46 -17.47
N ARG A 273 4.34 16.53 -17.13
CA ARG A 273 4.25 15.13 -17.54
C ARG A 273 3.01 14.45 -16.96
N LEU A 274 2.72 14.65 -15.67
CA LEU A 274 1.52 14.11 -15.02
C LEU A 274 0.25 14.66 -15.68
N ARG A 275 0.18 15.98 -15.94
CA ARG A 275 -0.96 16.60 -16.64
C ARG A 275 -1.14 16.02 -18.05
N ALA A 276 -0.06 15.90 -18.82
CA ALA A 276 -0.09 15.37 -20.18
C ALA A 276 -0.55 13.91 -20.22
N HIS A 277 0.02 13.04 -19.38
CA HIS A 277 -0.38 11.63 -19.31
C HIS A 277 -1.81 11.45 -18.80
N THR A 278 -2.23 12.25 -17.82
CA THR A 278 -3.61 12.28 -17.35
C THR A 278 -4.58 12.67 -18.48
N HIS A 279 -4.23 13.67 -19.29
CA HIS A 279 -5.01 14.07 -20.44
C HIS A 279 -5.12 12.93 -21.46
N THR A 280 -4.01 12.27 -21.79
CA THR A 280 -4.02 11.08 -22.68
C THR A 280 -4.95 9.99 -22.15
N THR A 281 -4.81 9.59 -20.89
CA THR A 281 -5.65 8.54 -20.29
C THR A 281 -7.12 8.96 -20.23
N ARG A 282 -7.42 10.24 -19.93
CA ARG A 282 -8.78 10.78 -19.92
C ARG A 282 -9.42 10.75 -21.30
N THR A 283 -8.68 11.08 -22.35
CA THR A 283 -9.18 10.99 -23.73
C THR A 283 -9.57 9.56 -24.11
N HIS A 284 -8.78 8.56 -23.71
CA HIS A 284 -9.18 7.16 -23.86
C HIS A 284 -10.41 6.82 -23.01
N TYR A 285 -10.47 7.27 -21.76
CA TYR A 285 -11.62 7.02 -20.88
C TYR A 285 -12.93 7.56 -21.47
N GLU A 286 -12.94 8.80 -21.98
CA GLU A 286 -14.14 9.40 -22.59
C GLU A 286 -14.58 8.68 -23.87
N ARG A 287 -13.63 8.25 -24.72
CA ARG A 287 -13.91 7.41 -25.89
C ARG A 287 -14.53 6.06 -25.51
N ALA A 288 -14.06 5.46 -24.42
CA ALA A 288 -14.53 4.17 -23.94
C ALA A 288 -15.88 4.26 -23.21
N ARG A 289 -16.25 5.44 -22.69
CA ARG A 289 -17.38 5.66 -21.77
C ARG A 289 -18.70 5.00 -22.21
N PRO A 290 -19.11 5.01 -23.50
CA PRO A 290 -20.34 4.33 -23.94
C PRO A 290 -20.34 2.81 -23.76
N HIS A 291 -19.15 2.20 -23.62
CA HIS A 291 -18.95 0.76 -23.50
C HIS A 291 -18.65 0.31 -22.07
N LEU A 292 -18.55 1.24 -21.12
CA LEU A 292 -18.19 0.93 -19.73
C LEU A 292 -19.42 0.51 -18.91
N PRO A 293 -19.24 -0.35 -17.90
CA PRO A 293 -20.35 -0.83 -17.06
C PRO A 293 -21.09 0.34 -16.40
N PRO A 294 -22.43 0.29 -16.32
CA PRO A 294 -23.22 1.30 -15.65
C PRO A 294 -22.97 1.29 -14.13
N PRO A 295 -23.36 2.35 -13.41
CA PRO A 295 -23.39 2.34 -11.94
C PRO A 295 -24.19 1.15 -11.40
N GLY A 296 -23.60 0.40 -10.46
CA GLY A 296 -24.23 -0.77 -9.90
C GLY A 296 -23.33 -1.55 -8.94
N PRO A 297 -23.81 -2.70 -8.42
CA PRO A 297 -23.06 -3.55 -7.49
C PRO A 297 -21.99 -4.42 -8.18
N ASP A 298 -21.86 -4.33 -9.50
CA ASP A 298 -20.87 -5.09 -10.27
C ASP A 298 -19.44 -4.67 -9.91
N PRO A 299 -18.51 -5.61 -9.62
CA PRO A 299 -17.09 -5.30 -9.43
C PRO A 299 -16.48 -4.44 -10.53
N ALA A 300 -16.93 -4.60 -11.77
CA ALA A 300 -16.49 -3.80 -12.92
C ALA A 300 -16.76 -2.30 -12.71
N TYR A 301 -17.85 -1.96 -12.02
CA TYR A 301 -18.14 -0.58 -11.65
C TYR A 301 -17.13 -0.04 -10.62
N SER A 302 -16.60 -0.88 -9.73
CA SER A 302 -15.53 -0.46 -8.78
C SER A 302 -14.24 -0.10 -9.53
N ILE A 303 -13.90 -0.84 -10.59
CA ILE A 303 -12.77 -0.50 -11.48
C ILE A 303 -13.02 0.86 -12.17
N ARG A 304 -14.25 1.08 -12.67
CA ARG A 304 -14.62 2.36 -13.30
C ARG A 304 -14.54 3.54 -12.32
N ARG A 305 -14.99 3.36 -11.07
CA ARG A 305 -14.87 4.35 -10.00
C ARG A 305 -13.40 4.66 -9.70
N ALA A 306 -12.57 3.62 -9.55
CA ALA A 306 -11.14 3.77 -9.32
C ALA A 306 -10.43 4.59 -10.41
N ILE A 307 -10.74 4.35 -11.69
CA ILE A 307 -10.21 5.14 -12.81
C ILE A 307 -10.61 6.61 -12.67
N THR A 308 -11.90 6.86 -12.43
CA THR A 308 -12.44 8.22 -12.34
C THR A 308 -11.79 9.01 -11.20
N GLU A 309 -11.65 8.40 -10.02
CA GLU A 309 -11.01 9.04 -8.87
C GLU A 309 -9.51 9.25 -9.07
N THR A 310 -8.82 8.27 -9.66
CA THR A 310 -7.39 8.41 -10.01
C THR A 310 -7.18 9.60 -10.96
N LEU A 311 -8.00 9.72 -12.00
CA LEU A 311 -7.90 10.82 -12.96
C LEU A 311 -8.30 12.18 -12.36
N ARG A 312 -9.16 12.20 -11.32
CA ARG A 312 -9.57 13.42 -10.63
C ARG A 312 -8.43 14.03 -9.81
N VAL A 313 -7.65 13.20 -9.10
CA VAL A 313 -6.60 13.70 -8.20
C VAL A 313 -5.33 14.14 -8.93
N CYS A 314 -5.05 13.62 -10.14
CA CYS A 314 -3.81 13.88 -10.86
C CYS A 314 -3.54 15.37 -11.13
N GLY A 315 -4.58 16.16 -11.45
CA GLY A 315 -4.43 17.60 -11.71
C GLY A 315 -3.97 18.35 -10.46
N ALA A 316 -4.76 18.25 -9.39
CA ALA A 316 -4.44 18.87 -8.10
C ALA A 316 -3.08 18.39 -7.55
N LEU A 317 -2.69 17.14 -7.83
CA LEU A 317 -1.40 16.61 -7.42
C LEU A 317 -0.24 17.23 -8.22
N ALA A 318 -0.40 17.40 -9.54
CA ALA A 318 0.59 18.12 -10.34
C ALA A 318 0.74 19.58 -9.88
N ASP A 319 -0.39 20.21 -9.57
CA ASP A 319 -0.47 21.62 -9.14
C ASP A 319 0.14 21.85 -7.75
N SER A 320 0.17 20.84 -6.88
CA SER A 320 0.69 20.99 -5.50
C SER A 320 2.22 21.02 -5.42
N TRP A 321 2.91 20.40 -6.38
CA TRP A 321 4.38 20.37 -6.43
C TRP A 321 4.99 21.22 -7.54
N ASP A 322 4.19 21.88 -8.38
CA ASP A 322 4.65 22.71 -9.50
C ASP A 322 4.98 24.14 -9.05
N PRO A 323 6.25 24.57 -9.00
CA PRO A 323 6.63 25.92 -8.55
C PRO A 323 6.02 27.07 -9.37
N ALA A 324 5.51 26.81 -10.57
CA ALA A 324 4.84 27.81 -11.39
C ALA A 324 3.34 27.97 -11.08
N HIS A 325 2.77 27.11 -10.24
CA HIS A 325 1.33 27.10 -9.96
C HIS A 325 0.98 27.84 -8.66
N PRO A 326 -0.12 28.62 -8.59
CA PRO A 326 -0.49 29.38 -7.39
C PRO A 326 -0.76 28.54 -6.13
N THR A 327 -1.10 27.26 -6.30
CA THR A 327 -1.35 26.34 -5.17
C THR A 327 -0.10 25.58 -4.72
N TYR A 328 1.06 25.91 -5.28
CA TYR A 328 2.33 25.30 -4.92
C TYR A 328 2.62 25.48 -3.43
N THR A 329 2.95 24.39 -2.75
CA THR A 329 3.49 24.43 -1.40
C THR A 329 4.96 24.02 -1.44
N PRO A 330 5.89 24.86 -0.97
CA PRO A 330 7.31 24.52 -0.93
C PRO A 330 7.55 23.16 -0.27
N LEU A 331 8.30 22.30 -0.94
CA LEU A 331 8.61 20.96 -0.45
C LEU A 331 9.91 20.98 0.36
N PRO A 332 9.98 20.27 1.50
CA PRO A 332 11.19 20.17 2.29
C PRO A 332 12.25 19.34 1.57
N ASP A 333 13.52 19.75 1.71
CA ASP A 333 14.72 19.02 1.26
C ASP A 333 14.58 18.42 -0.15
N LEU A 334 14.78 19.27 -1.16
CA LEU A 334 14.76 18.91 -2.57
C LEU A 334 16.00 18.08 -2.95
N THR A 335 16.04 16.86 -2.44
CA THR A 335 17.04 15.84 -2.76
C THR A 335 16.65 15.07 -4.02
N ARG A 336 17.59 14.28 -4.56
CA ARG A 336 17.31 13.36 -5.67
C ARG A 336 16.26 12.30 -5.31
N ALA A 337 16.22 11.84 -4.05
CA ALA A 337 15.17 10.94 -3.55
C ALA A 337 13.77 11.59 -3.61
N ARG A 338 13.66 12.88 -3.22
CA ARG A 338 12.40 13.62 -3.29
C ARG A 338 11.90 13.76 -4.72
N THR A 339 12.78 14.18 -5.64
CA THR A 339 12.41 14.33 -7.05
C THR A 339 12.14 12.98 -7.73
N ALA A 340 12.82 11.90 -7.30
CA ALA A 340 12.53 10.53 -7.69
C ALA A 340 11.13 10.08 -7.23
N SER A 341 10.70 10.39 -6.00
CA SER A 341 9.36 10.03 -5.51
C SER A 341 8.27 10.75 -6.31
N ILE A 342 8.46 12.03 -6.63
CA ILE A 342 7.55 12.81 -7.49
C ILE A 342 7.50 12.24 -8.91
N GLU A 343 8.65 11.91 -9.50
CA GLU A 343 8.71 11.22 -10.79
C GLU A 343 7.93 9.88 -10.76
N GLY A 344 8.12 9.08 -9.70
CA GLY A 344 7.45 7.80 -9.53
C GLY A 344 5.94 7.95 -9.51
N PHE A 345 5.42 8.92 -8.75
CA PHE A 345 3.99 9.24 -8.72
C PHE A 345 3.46 9.79 -10.04
N ALA A 346 4.19 10.71 -10.67
CA ALA A 346 3.82 11.29 -11.96
C ALA A 346 3.68 10.24 -13.07
N ARG A 347 4.49 9.18 -13.02
CA ARG A 347 4.44 8.05 -13.96
C ARG A 347 3.36 7.03 -13.59
N ARG A 348 3.33 6.57 -12.33
CA ARG A 348 2.49 5.44 -11.92
C ARG A 348 1.00 5.79 -11.92
N THR A 349 0.64 7.01 -11.52
CA THR A 349 -0.77 7.38 -11.32
C THR A 349 -1.61 7.31 -12.62
N PRO A 350 -1.24 7.98 -13.73
CA PRO A 350 -1.98 7.86 -14.98
C PRO A 350 -1.84 6.47 -15.63
N LEU A 351 -0.72 5.76 -15.40
CA LEU A 351 -0.50 4.39 -15.85
C LEU A 351 -1.48 3.41 -15.19
N ARG A 352 -1.72 3.53 -13.87
CA ARG A 352 -2.73 2.75 -13.13
C ARG A 352 -4.12 2.92 -13.74
N ALA A 353 -4.51 4.16 -14.03
CA ALA A 353 -5.80 4.45 -14.66
C ALA A 353 -5.90 3.86 -16.09
N ALA A 354 -4.84 3.96 -16.89
CA ALA A 354 -4.81 3.39 -18.24
C ALA A 354 -4.89 1.85 -18.21
N ALA A 355 -4.15 1.20 -17.31
CA ALA A 355 -4.17 -0.24 -17.10
C ALA A 355 -5.56 -0.76 -16.69
N MET A 356 -6.18 -0.13 -15.69
CA MET A 356 -7.54 -0.46 -15.28
C MET A 356 -8.56 -0.25 -16.41
N LEU A 357 -8.36 0.77 -17.26
CA LEU A 357 -9.24 1.01 -18.42
C LEU A 357 -9.09 -0.08 -19.49
N LEU A 358 -7.86 -0.46 -19.85
CA LEU A 358 -7.63 -1.55 -20.81
C LEU A 358 -8.32 -2.82 -20.34
N ARG A 359 -8.10 -3.19 -19.07
CA ARG A 359 -8.74 -4.33 -18.45
C ARG A 359 -10.26 -4.30 -18.55
N LEU A 360 -10.87 -3.15 -18.21
CA LEU A 360 -12.33 -2.98 -18.30
C LEU A 360 -12.84 -3.22 -19.73
N LEU A 361 -12.12 -2.75 -20.73
CA LEU A 361 -12.47 -2.97 -22.14
C LEU A 361 -12.29 -4.42 -22.57
N ASP A 362 -11.24 -5.10 -22.11
CA ASP A 362 -11.00 -6.52 -22.41
C ASP A 362 -12.07 -7.42 -21.78
N GLU A 363 -12.47 -7.14 -20.55
CA GLU A 363 -13.44 -7.97 -19.81
C GLU A 363 -14.89 -7.69 -20.22
N HIS A 364 -15.25 -6.43 -20.50
CA HIS A 364 -16.66 -6.02 -20.67
C HIS A 364 -17.04 -5.50 -22.05
N ALA A 365 -16.06 -5.21 -22.91
CA ALA A 365 -16.34 -4.75 -24.25
C ALA A 365 -15.37 -5.32 -25.30
N PRO A 366 -15.15 -6.66 -25.38
CA PRO A 366 -14.20 -7.23 -26.33
C PRO A 366 -14.75 -7.32 -27.76
N THR A 367 -15.18 -6.18 -28.32
CA THR A 367 -15.84 -6.10 -29.63
C THR A 367 -14.89 -5.56 -30.71
N PRO A 368 -15.21 -5.75 -32.01
CA PRO A 368 -14.48 -5.09 -33.09
C PRO A 368 -14.45 -3.56 -32.98
N ALA A 369 -15.50 -2.95 -32.39
CA ALA A 369 -15.59 -1.50 -32.22
C ALA A 369 -14.54 -0.95 -31.23
N THR A 370 -14.21 -1.70 -30.18
CA THR A 370 -13.21 -1.29 -29.17
C THR A 370 -11.81 -1.83 -29.45
N ALA A 371 -11.66 -2.77 -30.39
CA ALA A 371 -10.37 -3.41 -30.70
C ALA A 371 -9.25 -2.40 -31.01
N PRO A 372 -9.44 -1.36 -31.85
CA PRO A 372 -8.40 -0.37 -32.10
C PRO A 372 -7.95 0.36 -30.83
N GLN A 373 -8.91 0.76 -29.99
CA GLN A 373 -8.62 1.46 -28.74
C GLN A 373 -7.87 0.56 -27.73
N ARG A 374 -8.23 -0.72 -27.65
CA ARG A 374 -7.53 -1.69 -26.78
C ARG A 374 -6.08 -1.86 -27.21
N THR A 375 -5.82 -2.01 -28.51
CA THR A 375 -4.45 -2.06 -29.07
C THR A 375 -3.67 -0.78 -28.80
N GLU A 376 -4.29 0.40 -28.98
CA GLU A 376 -3.67 1.69 -28.65
C GLU A 376 -3.28 1.77 -27.16
N LEU A 377 -4.18 1.37 -26.25
CA LEU A 377 -3.95 1.35 -24.81
C LEU A 377 -2.86 0.35 -24.42
N GLU A 378 -2.88 -0.87 -24.95
CA GLU A 378 -1.84 -1.86 -24.67
C GLU A 378 -0.46 -1.35 -25.11
N ALA A 379 -0.36 -0.76 -26.29
CA ALA A 379 0.88 -0.16 -26.77
C ALA A 379 1.32 1.04 -25.89
N LEU A 380 0.38 1.87 -25.43
CA LEU A 380 0.65 2.98 -24.52
C LEU A 380 1.21 2.49 -23.18
N ILE A 381 0.52 1.55 -22.54
CA ILE A 381 0.89 0.94 -21.26
C ILE A 381 2.26 0.27 -21.38
N THR A 382 2.49 -0.49 -22.45
CA THR A 382 3.79 -1.13 -22.73
C THR A 382 4.93 -0.10 -22.77
N ARG A 383 4.76 1.00 -23.52
CA ARG A 383 5.76 2.08 -23.58
C ARG A 383 5.96 2.77 -22.23
N TRP A 384 4.88 3.04 -21.50
CA TRP A 384 4.95 3.71 -20.20
C TRP A 384 5.62 2.84 -19.13
N CYS A 385 5.31 1.53 -19.09
CA CYS A 385 6.00 0.56 -18.22
C CYS A 385 7.49 0.48 -18.55
N ALA A 386 7.86 0.38 -19.84
CA ALA A 386 9.25 0.36 -20.26
C ALA A 386 9.99 1.64 -19.83
N ALA A 387 9.39 2.80 -20.07
CA ALA A 387 9.97 4.09 -19.68
C ALA A 387 10.04 4.27 -18.15
N TYR A 388 9.09 3.72 -17.39
CA TYR A 388 9.08 3.78 -15.93
C TYR A 388 10.18 2.89 -15.35
N SER A 389 10.25 1.63 -15.78
CA SER A 389 11.30 0.70 -15.37
C SER A 389 12.71 1.21 -15.70
N ALA A 390 12.91 1.71 -16.92
CA ALA A 390 14.21 2.22 -17.36
C ALA A 390 14.66 3.45 -16.56
N SER A 391 13.76 4.39 -16.24
CA SER A 391 14.12 5.62 -15.52
C SER A 391 14.64 5.38 -14.10
N PHE A 392 14.20 4.28 -13.49
CA PHE A 392 14.59 3.90 -12.13
C PHE A 392 15.62 2.79 -12.09
N THR A 393 16.03 2.25 -13.26
CA THR A 393 16.83 1.02 -13.33
C THR A 393 16.23 -0.07 -12.43
N ALA A 394 14.91 -0.24 -12.53
CA ALA A 394 14.12 -0.96 -11.56
C ALA A 394 14.51 -2.45 -11.54
N THR A 395 14.91 -2.95 -10.38
CA THR A 395 15.33 -4.35 -10.19
C THR A 395 14.33 -5.12 -9.35
N TRP A 396 13.88 -6.28 -9.84
CA TRP A 396 12.99 -7.16 -9.07
C TRP A 396 13.61 -7.56 -7.74
N VAL A 397 12.90 -7.34 -6.64
CA VAL A 397 13.29 -7.87 -5.33
C VAL A 397 12.72 -9.28 -5.21
N PRO A 398 13.53 -10.33 -5.01
CA PRO A 398 13.00 -11.68 -4.80
C PRO A 398 11.96 -11.73 -3.67
N VAL A 399 10.84 -12.42 -3.89
CA VAL A 399 9.69 -12.44 -2.96
C VAL A 399 10.09 -12.89 -1.56
N ASP A 400 11.00 -13.85 -1.44
CA ASP A 400 11.58 -14.30 -0.17
C ASP A 400 12.33 -13.19 0.57
N ARG A 401 13.06 -12.32 -0.14
CA ARG A 401 13.72 -11.16 0.47
C ARG A 401 12.72 -10.08 0.87
N GLN A 402 11.66 -9.87 0.10
CA GLN A 402 10.59 -8.94 0.49
C GLN A 402 9.93 -9.40 1.79
N ILE A 403 9.57 -10.70 1.86
CA ILE A 403 8.99 -11.33 3.05
C ILE A 403 9.97 -11.25 4.22
N GLU A 404 11.23 -11.65 4.03
CA GLU A 404 12.23 -11.63 5.10
C GLU A 404 12.40 -10.23 5.68
N HIS A 405 12.52 -9.22 4.82
CA HIS A 405 12.63 -7.83 5.23
C HIS A 405 11.41 -7.40 6.06
N GLN A 406 10.19 -7.58 5.51
CA GLN A 406 8.97 -7.15 6.17
C GLN A 406 8.74 -7.89 7.49
N VAL A 407 9.10 -9.17 7.58
CA VAL A 407 9.09 -9.94 8.83
C VAL A 407 10.06 -9.34 9.85
N ASN A 408 11.30 -9.05 9.47
CA ASN A 408 12.31 -8.51 10.39
C ASN A 408 11.89 -7.15 10.97
N VAL A 409 11.38 -6.25 10.11
CA VAL A 409 10.91 -4.92 10.55
C VAL A 409 9.64 -5.05 11.39
N THR A 410 8.71 -5.95 11.03
CA THR A 410 7.51 -6.24 11.83
C THR A 410 7.88 -6.74 13.23
N THR A 411 8.78 -7.72 13.32
CA THR A 411 9.27 -8.25 14.60
C THR A 411 9.90 -7.15 15.45
N ALA A 412 10.78 -6.33 14.86
CA ALA A 412 11.42 -5.24 15.59
C ALA A 412 10.43 -4.18 16.07
N ALA A 413 9.42 -3.84 15.27
CA ALA A 413 8.38 -2.90 15.68
C ALA A 413 7.56 -3.44 16.86
N VAL A 414 7.26 -4.75 16.87
CA VAL A 414 6.56 -5.41 17.96
C VAL A 414 7.40 -5.41 19.25
N GLU A 415 8.67 -5.78 19.17
CA GLU A 415 9.59 -5.74 20.32
C GLU A 415 9.80 -4.32 20.87
N ALA A 416 10.01 -3.35 19.98
CA ALA A 416 10.23 -1.96 20.38
C ALA A 416 8.99 -1.34 21.02
N ALA A 417 7.79 -1.61 20.48
CA ALA A 417 6.54 -1.13 21.07
C ALA A 417 6.24 -1.77 22.42
N GLU A 418 6.66 -3.03 22.65
CA GLU A 418 6.51 -3.71 23.93
C GLU A 418 7.28 -2.99 25.05
N GLY A 419 8.50 -2.50 24.76
CA GLY A 419 9.31 -1.74 25.72
C GLY A 419 8.69 -0.41 26.18
N HIS A 420 7.64 0.07 25.49
CA HIS A 420 6.92 1.31 25.82
C HIS A 420 5.63 1.07 26.61
N LEU A 421 5.25 -0.19 26.85
CA LEU A 421 4.17 -0.49 27.78
C LEU A 421 4.61 -0.05 29.18
N ALA A 422 3.88 0.90 29.78
CA ALA A 422 4.10 1.25 31.18
C ALA A 422 4.07 -0.04 32.03
N PRO A 423 4.96 -0.20 33.03
CA PRO A 423 4.87 -1.34 33.93
C PRO A 423 3.48 -1.35 34.56
N SER A 424 2.76 -2.44 34.35
CA SER A 424 1.42 -2.69 34.90
C SER A 424 1.43 -2.75 36.41
#